data_AF-A0A8S3ERD0-F1
#
_entry.id   AF-A0A8S3ERD0-F1
#
_cell.length_a   1.000
_cell.length_b   1.000
_cell.length_c   1.000
_cell.angle_alpha   90.00
_cell.angle_beta   90.00
_cell.angle_gamma   90.00
#
_symmetry.space_group_name_H-M   'P 1'
#
loop_
_entity.id
_entity.type
_entity.pdbx_description
1 polymer ?
#
loop_
_entity_poly.entity_id
_entity_poly.type
_entity_poly.pdbx_seq_one_letter_code
_entity_poly.pdbx_strand_id
1 'polypeptide(L)'
;PDRGGDAEMFKEIAKAYKTLTDEEAKENWRKYGNPDGPGVTHFGIALPKWLVDHQNSIFVLLVYAGIFMIVLPVIICVWWQKSARYSGDQILIDTTQLYWIFLSKTASIIVKRAIMILSASREFDRNRNPLIVDRLSDNVELPKLFRELPDVQEKTKERPFQLPYCLKSRTLLHAHLTRLTTLSDDLDKDKRYIVKKSPYLINEMINIEAQLVALGHAGRCKKFRF
;
A
#
# COMPACT_ATOMS: atom_id res chain seq x y z
N PRO A 1 -31.53 0.04 -48.18
CA PRO A 1 -31.99 -1.37 -48.29
C PRO A 1 -30.77 -2.28 -48.49
N ASP A 2 -30.38 -2.95 -47.40
CA ASP A 2 -29.42 -4.05 -47.38
C ASP A 2 -29.75 -5.05 -48.49
N ARG A 3 -28.90 -5.13 -49.51
CA ARG A 3 -28.89 -6.30 -50.40
C ARG A 3 -28.16 -7.40 -49.64
N GLY A 4 -28.87 -7.99 -48.68
CA GLY A 4 -28.43 -9.13 -47.86
C GLY A 4 -28.25 -10.40 -48.70
N GLY A 5 -27.24 -10.40 -49.55
CA GLY A 5 -26.72 -11.62 -50.17
C GLY A 5 -25.65 -12.22 -49.26
N ASP A 6 -25.67 -13.53 -49.10
CA ASP A 6 -24.67 -14.24 -48.33
C ASP A 6 -23.30 -14.11 -49.02
N ALA A 7 -22.46 -13.22 -48.50
CA ALA A 7 -21.16 -12.90 -49.08
C ALA A 7 -20.21 -14.11 -49.11
N GLU A 8 -20.47 -15.12 -48.27
CA GLU A 8 -19.74 -16.39 -48.28
C GLU A 8 -20.14 -17.23 -49.49
N MET A 9 -21.44 -17.39 -49.74
CA MET A 9 -21.96 -18.12 -50.89
C MET A 9 -21.45 -17.57 -52.24
N PHE A 10 -21.40 -16.24 -52.39
CA PHE A 10 -20.82 -15.63 -53.59
C PHE A 10 -19.33 -15.93 -53.76
N LYS A 11 -18.55 -15.96 -52.67
CA LYS A 11 -17.13 -16.32 -52.71
C LYS A 11 -16.95 -17.79 -53.08
N GLU A 12 -17.79 -18.69 -52.58
CA GLU A 12 -17.74 -20.11 -52.92
C GLU A 12 -18.07 -20.37 -54.39
N ILE A 13 -19.10 -19.71 -54.92
CA ILE A 13 -19.47 -19.81 -56.34
C ILE A 13 -18.34 -19.29 -57.23
N ALA A 14 -17.76 -18.13 -56.90
CA ALA A 14 -16.64 -17.57 -57.64
C ALA A 14 -15.39 -18.47 -57.58
N LYS A 15 -15.11 -19.07 -56.42
CA LYS A 15 -14.04 -20.07 -56.27
C LYS A 15 -14.30 -21.30 -57.12
N ALA A 16 -15.49 -21.88 -57.04
CA ALA A 16 -15.91 -23.06 -57.81
C ALA A 16 -15.80 -22.83 -59.33
N TYR A 17 -16.21 -21.65 -59.80
CA TYR A 17 -16.05 -21.27 -61.20
C TYR A 17 -14.57 -21.25 -61.60
N LYS A 18 -13.73 -20.56 -60.82
CA LYS A 18 -12.28 -20.48 -61.04
C LYS A 18 -11.63 -21.88 -61.06
N THR A 19 -12.01 -22.78 -60.16
CA THR A 19 -11.51 -24.16 -60.14
C THR A 19 -11.88 -24.97 -61.38
N LEU A 20 -13.01 -24.67 -62.02
CA LEU A 20 -13.51 -25.43 -63.17
C LEU A 20 -13.03 -24.87 -64.51
N THR A 21 -12.72 -23.58 -64.59
CA THR A 21 -12.30 -22.91 -65.83
C THR A 21 -10.79 -22.83 -66.01
N ASP A 22 -10.03 -22.87 -64.92
CA ASP A 22 -8.58 -22.74 -64.94
C ASP A 22 -7.92 -24.10 -64.63
N GLU A 23 -7.11 -24.60 -65.56
CA GLU A 23 -6.43 -25.90 -65.41
C GLU A 23 -5.42 -25.88 -64.26
N GLU A 24 -4.81 -24.74 -63.95
CA GLU A 24 -3.89 -24.61 -62.81
C GLU A 24 -4.63 -24.68 -61.47
N ALA A 25 -5.75 -23.96 -61.35
CA ALA A 25 -6.61 -23.99 -60.16
C ALA A 25 -7.23 -25.39 -59.94
N LYS A 26 -7.59 -26.08 -61.03
CA LYS A 26 -8.08 -27.46 -61.01
C LYS A 26 -7.01 -28.45 -60.54
N GLU A 27 -5.77 -28.28 -61.00
CA GLU A 27 -4.65 -29.10 -60.55
C GLU A 27 -4.31 -28.83 -59.07
N ASN A 28 -4.35 -27.57 -58.65
CA ASN A 28 -4.18 -27.17 -57.24
C ASN A 28 -5.30 -27.71 -56.34
N TRP A 29 -6.54 -27.74 -56.81
CA TRP A 29 -7.65 -28.39 -56.10
C TRP A 29 -7.41 -29.89 -55.95
N ARG A 30 -6.97 -30.56 -57.01
CA ARG A 30 -6.65 -32.01 -56.96
C ARG A 30 -5.49 -32.32 -56.02
N LYS A 31 -4.49 -31.44 -55.93
CA LYS A 31 -3.28 -31.64 -55.10
C LYS A 31 -3.45 -31.20 -53.65
N TYR A 32 -4.17 -30.10 -53.40
CA TYR A 32 -4.20 -29.41 -52.10
C TYR A 32 -5.60 -29.19 -51.52
N GLY A 33 -6.67 -29.53 -52.26
CA GLY A 33 -8.06 -29.35 -51.81
C GLY A 33 -8.51 -27.88 -51.77
N ASN A 34 -7.79 -26.97 -52.43
CA ASN A 34 -8.11 -25.53 -52.52
C ASN A 34 -7.65 -24.99 -53.90
N PRO A 35 -8.47 -24.24 -54.67
CA PRO A 35 -8.07 -23.69 -55.98
C PRO A 35 -6.84 -22.79 -55.92
N ASP A 36 -6.60 -22.16 -54.78
CA ASP A 36 -5.54 -21.17 -54.59
C ASP A 36 -4.19 -21.80 -54.12
N GLY A 37 -4.09 -23.14 -54.10
CA GLY A 37 -2.88 -23.86 -53.69
C GLY A 37 -2.84 -24.22 -52.19
N PRO A 38 -1.68 -24.67 -51.67
CA PRO A 38 -1.56 -25.09 -50.27
C PRO A 38 -1.91 -23.92 -49.35
N GLY A 39 -2.96 -24.09 -48.54
CA GLY A 39 -3.39 -23.11 -47.54
C GLY A 39 -2.40 -23.07 -46.38
N VAL A 40 -1.23 -22.45 -46.59
CA VAL A 40 -0.26 -22.25 -45.51
C VAL A 40 -0.75 -21.09 -44.65
N THR A 41 -1.54 -21.41 -43.62
CA THR A 41 -1.82 -20.47 -42.54
C THR A 41 -0.54 -20.27 -41.74
N HIS A 42 0.32 -19.36 -42.21
CA HIS A 42 1.48 -18.92 -41.44
C HIS A 42 0.99 -18.12 -40.24
N PHE A 43 0.79 -18.80 -39.10
CA PHE A 43 0.64 -18.15 -37.81
C PHE A 43 1.98 -17.52 -37.42
N GLY A 44 2.21 -16.30 -37.89
CA GLY A 44 3.34 -15.50 -37.46
C GLY A 44 3.12 -15.04 -36.02
N ILE A 45 3.90 -15.56 -35.08
CA ILE A 45 4.02 -14.94 -33.76
C ILE A 45 4.68 -13.58 -33.98
N ALA A 46 4.01 -12.48 -33.63
CA ALA A 46 4.48 -11.11 -33.86
C ALA A 46 5.69 -10.69 -33.00
N LEU A 47 6.44 -11.67 -32.47
CA LEU A 47 7.66 -11.41 -31.72
C LEU A 47 8.81 -11.12 -32.71
N PRO A 48 9.67 -10.16 -32.39
CA PRO A 48 10.74 -9.80 -33.28
C PRO A 48 11.76 -10.94 -33.39
N LYS A 49 12.24 -11.19 -34.61
CA LYS A 49 13.08 -12.37 -34.92
C LYS A 49 14.32 -12.51 -34.02
N TRP A 50 14.91 -11.40 -33.58
CA TRP A 50 16.09 -11.40 -32.70
C TRP A 50 15.85 -11.99 -31.30
N LEU A 51 14.59 -12.01 -30.82
CA LEU A 51 14.22 -12.60 -29.52
C LEU A 51 14.08 -14.13 -29.61
N VAL A 52 13.76 -14.64 -30.81
CA VAL A 52 13.41 -16.05 -31.07
C VAL A 52 14.53 -16.79 -31.80
N ASP A 53 15.54 -16.07 -32.30
CA ASP A 53 16.63 -16.67 -33.07
C ASP A 53 17.46 -17.65 -32.23
N HIS A 54 17.80 -18.79 -32.82
CA HIS A 54 18.37 -19.96 -32.14
C HIS A 54 19.79 -19.70 -31.60
N GLN A 55 20.48 -18.69 -32.13
CA GLN A 55 21.80 -18.27 -31.66
C GLN A 55 21.75 -17.55 -30.31
N ASN A 56 20.69 -16.76 -30.05
CA ASN A 56 20.56 -15.95 -28.83
C ASN A 56 19.48 -16.47 -27.87
N SER A 57 18.71 -17.49 -28.27
CA SER A 57 17.59 -18.03 -27.50
C SER A 57 18.02 -18.51 -26.10
N ILE A 58 19.20 -19.12 -25.96
CA ILE A 58 19.74 -19.56 -24.66
C ILE A 58 20.03 -18.35 -23.76
N PHE A 59 20.60 -17.27 -24.31
CA PHE A 59 20.88 -16.06 -23.56
C PHE A 59 19.59 -15.38 -23.08
N VAL A 60 18.61 -15.23 -23.98
CA VAL A 60 17.29 -14.68 -23.63
C VAL A 60 16.60 -15.51 -22.56
N LEU A 61 16.66 -16.85 -22.67
CA LEU A 61 16.11 -17.76 -21.67
C LEU A 61 16.79 -17.62 -20.31
N LEU A 62 18.13 -17.51 -20.27
CA LEU A 62 18.89 -17.32 -19.04
C LEU A 62 18.59 -15.97 -18.38
N VAL A 63 18.46 -14.90 -19.17
CA VAL A 63 18.07 -13.57 -18.65
C VAL A 63 16.66 -13.62 -18.07
N TYR A 64 15.71 -14.24 -18.77
CA TYR A 64 14.35 -14.41 -18.27
C TYR A 64 14.32 -15.23 -16.98
N ALA A 65 15.04 -16.36 -16.94
CA ALA A 65 15.17 -17.18 -15.75
C ALA A 65 15.82 -16.41 -14.59
N GLY A 66 16.85 -15.60 -14.86
CA GLY A 66 17.50 -14.75 -13.87
C GLY A 66 16.56 -13.68 -13.30
N ILE A 67 15.77 -13.01 -14.15
CA ILE A 67 14.76 -12.04 -13.71
C ILE A 67 13.73 -12.73 -12.82
N PHE A 68 13.22 -13.90 -13.22
CA PHE A 68 12.19 -14.58 -12.47
C PHE A 68 12.71 -15.21 -11.16
N MET A 69 13.95 -15.71 -11.14
CA MET A 69 14.54 -16.33 -9.95
C MET A 69 15.14 -15.33 -8.97
N ILE A 70 15.54 -14.13 -9.42
CA ILE A 70 16.24 -13.15 -8.57
C ILE A 70 15.39 -11.89 -8.42
N VAL A 71 15.04 -11.23 -9.52
CA VAL A 71 14.37 -9.91 -9.47
C VAL A 71 12.99 -10.04 -8.84
N LEU A 72 12.20 -11.04 -9.25
CA LEU A 72 10.85 -11.23 -8.71
C LEU A 72 10.87 -11.54 -7.19
N PRO A 73 11.67 -12.49 -6.68
CA PRO A 73 11.78 -12.72 -5.23
C PRO A 73 12.30 -11.51 -4.46
N VAL A 74 13.24 -10.73 -5.01
CA VAL A 74 13.74 -9.52 -4.34
C VAL A 74 12.65 -8.46 -4.22
N ILE A 75 11.88 -8.20 -5.29
CA ILE A 75 10.78 -7.24 -5.26
C ILE A 75 9.72 -7.67 -4.24
N ILE A 76 9.31 -8.94 -4.27
CA ILE A 76 8.33 -9.48 -3.32
C ILE A 76 8.87 -9.39 -1.90
N CYS A 77 10.14 -9.73 -1.68
CA CYS A 77 10.77 -9.66 -0.35
C CYS A 77 10.80 -8.23 0.18
N VAL A 78 11.24 -7.26 -0.62
CA VAL A 78 11.28 -5.85 -0.22
C VAL A 78 9.89 -5.30 0.03
N TRP A 79 8.92 -5.61 -0.84
CA TRP A 79 7.53 -5.20 -0.67
C TRP A 79 6.92 -5.81 0.58
N TRP A 80 7.10 -7.12 0.80
CA TRP A 80 6.59 -7.83 1.97
C TRP A 80 7.22 -7.30 3.25
N GLN A 81 8.54 -7.08 3.28
CA GLN A 81 9.21 -6.50 4.44
C GLN A 81 8.73 -5.08 4.76
N LYS A 82 8.37 -4.28 3.75
CA LYS A 82 7.77 -2.97 3.95
C LYS A 82 6.33 -3.08 4.43
N SER A 83 5.52 -3.95 3.82
CA SER A 83 4.11 -4.14 4.15
C SER A 83 3.92 -4.73 5.55
N ALA A 84 4.75 -5.71 5.93
CA ALA A 84 4.68 -6.42 7.20
C ALA A 84 5.00 -5.53 8.41
N ARG A 85 5.47 -4.29 8.22
CA ARG A 85 5.68 -3.32 9.31
C ARG A 85 4.40 -2.55 9.67
N TYR A 86 3.40 -2.57 8.80
CA TYR A 86 2.15 -1.86 8.99
C TYR A 86 1.02 -2.84 9.27
N SER A 87 0.14 -2.46 10.18
CA SER A 87 -1.15 -3.08 10.43
C SER A 87 -2.08 -2.85 9.21
N GLY A 88 -3.21 -3.56 9.17
CA GLY A 88 -4.21 -3.44 8.10
C GLY A 88 -4.67 -2.00 7.84
N ASP A 89 -4.65 -1.16 8.88
CA ASP A 89 -5.05 0.25 8.85
C ASP A 89 -3.88 1.22 8.49
N GLN A 90 -2.79 0.72 7.89
CA GLN A 90 -1.59 1.49 7.54
C GLN A 90 -0.91 2.21 8.72
N ILE A 91 -1.01 1.62 9.91
CA ILE A 91 -0.38 2.12 11.14
C ILE A 91 0.75 1.17 11.52
N LEU A 92 1.87 1.69 11.99
CA LEU A 92 3.00 0.87 12.37
C LEU A 92 2.63 -0.11 13.48
N ILE A 93 3.00 -1.38 13.33
CA ILE A 93 2.68 -2.45 14.30
C ILE A 93 3.23 -2.12 15.71
N ASP A 94 4.38 -1.45 15.80
CA ASP A 94 4.93 -1.02 17.10
C ASP A 94 4.00 -0.03 17.83
N THR A 95 3.29 0.83 17.09
CA THR A 95 2.30 1.76 17.66
C THR A 95 1.09 1.01 18.17
N THR A 96 0.56 0.07 17.37
CA THR A 96 -0.54 -0.82 17.78
C THR A 96 -0.19 -1.61 19.04
N GLN A 97 1.02 -2.17 19.12
CA GLN A 97 1.51 -2.89 20.32
C GLN A 97 1.60 -1.98 21.53
N LEU A 98 2.10 -0.75 21.36
CA LEU A 98 2.15 0.25 22.43
C LEU A 98 0.75 0.54 22.96
N TYR A 99 -0.21 0.81 22.07
CA TYR A 99 -1.61 1.03 22.43
C TYR A 99 -2.19 -0.16 23.17
N TRP A 100 -2.02 -1.37 22.66
CA TRP A 100 -2.48 -2.59 23.33
C TRP A 100 -2.00 -2.69 24.78
N ILE A 101 -0.71 -2.42 25.04
CA ILE A 101 -0.14 -2.49 26.39
C ILE A 101 -0.75 -1.43 27.32
N PHE A 102 -0.97 -0.21 26.85
CA PHE A 102 -1.47 0.87 27.71
C PHE A 102 -2.98 0.84 27.92
N LEU A 103 -3.72 0.50 26.87
CA LEU A 103 -5.18 0.36 26.88
C LEU A 103 -5.58 -0.85 27.73
N SER A 104 -4.95 -2.02 27.55
CA SER A 104 -5.24 -3.21 28.36
C SER A 104 -4.96 -3.04 29.87
N LYS A 105 -4.06 -2.11 30.24
CA LYS A 105 -3.76 -1.82 31.64
C LYS A 105 -4.83 -0.98 32.33
N THR A 106 -5.62 -0.21 31.59
CA THR A 106 -6.50 0.82 32.15
C THR A 106 -7.94 0.63 31.66
N ALA A 107 -8.85 0.23 32.55
CA ALA A 107 -10.24 -0.06 32.16
C ALA A 107 -11.09 1.20 31.85
N SER A 108 -10.68 2.36 32.36
CA SER A 108 -11.34 3.65 32.07
C SER A 108 -10.27 4.71 31.85
N ILE A 109 -10.25 5.29 30.66
CA ILE A 109 -9.22 6.25 30.24
C ILE A 109 -9.84 7.64 30.20
N ILE A 110 -9.29 8.55 31.00
CA ILE A 110 -9.62 9.98 30.96
C ILE A 110 -9.03 10.57 29.67
N VAL A 111 -9.71 11.56 29.06
CA VAL A 111 -9.27 12.21 27.80
C VAL A 111 -7.81 12.67 27.85
N LYS A 112 -7.35 13.23 28.98
CA LYS A 112 -5.94 13.63 29.17
C LYS A 112 -4.96 12.46 28.99
N ARG A 113 -5.29 11.29 29.57
CA ARG A 113 -4.51 10.06 29.41
C ARG A 113 -4.58 9.53 27.99
N ALA A 114 -5.74 9.62 27.32
CA ALA A 114 -5.87 9.23 25.92
C ALA A 114 -4.99 10.09 25.00
N ILE A 115 -4.97 11.41 25.17
CA ILE A 115 -4.08 12.33 24.43
C ILE A 115 -2.61 11.98 24.71
N MET A 116 -2.28 11.65 25.96
CA MET A 116 -0.92 11.23 26.30
C MET A 116 -0.51 9.91 25.62
N ILE A 117 -1.40 8.92 25.55
CA ILE A 117 -1.17 7.67 24.81
C ILE A 117 -1.03 7.94 23.31
N LEU A 118 -1.92 8.77 22.74
CA LEU A 118 -1.86 9.19 21.34
C LEU A 118 -0.54 9.90 21.01
N SER A 119 -0.04 10.75 21.90
CA SER A 119 1.23 11.45 21.70
C SER A 119 2.44 10.51 21.70
N ALA A 120 2.32 9.34 22.33
CA ALA A 120 3.38 8.35 22.41
C ALA A 120 3.49 7.43 21.17
N SER A 121 2.72 7.69 20.12
CA SER A 121 2.77 6.93 18.87
C SER A 121 4.17 6.88 18.27
N ARG A 122 4.59 5.69 17.83
CA ARG A 122 5.90 5.51 17.19
C ARG A 122 5.99 6.19 15.82
N GLU A 123 4.84 6.47 15.21
CA GLU A 123 4.71 7.31 14.02
C GLU A 123 5.27 8.73 14.21
N PHE A 124 5.35 9.19 15.46
CA PHE A 124 5.87 10.50 15.82
C PHE A 124 7.37 10.49 16.16
N ASP A 125 8.01 9.32 16.15
CA ASP A 125 9.45 9.19 16.41
C ASP A 125 10.25 9.25 15.10
N ARG A 126 11.24 10.14 15.05
CA ARG A 126 12.20 10.26 13.95
C ARG A 126 12.87 8.93 13.59
N ASN A 127 13.15 8.07 14.57
CA ASN A 127 13.80 6.78 14.34
C ASN A 127 12.96 5.81 13.51
N ARG A 128 11.64 5.98 13.54
CA ARG A 128 10.69 5.11 12.85
C ARG A 128 10.09 5.79 11.62
N ASN A 129 10.02 7.11 11.64
CA ASN A 129 9.48 7.92 10.57
C ASN A 129 10.45 9.06 10.18
N PRO A 130 11.11 8.97 9.00
CA PRO A 130 12.05 9.99 8.56
C PRO A 130 11.40 11.33 8.17
N LEU A 131 10.06 11.39 8.06
CA LEU A 131 9.33 12.65 7.80
C LEU A 131 9.40 13.61 8.99
N ILE A 132 9.75 13.11 10.18
CA ILE A 132 9.82 13.91 11.39
C ILE A 132 11.26 14.34 11.61
N VAL A 133 11.42 15.65 11.74
CA VAL A 133 12.72 16.29 11.92
C VAL A 133 12.79 16.86 13.33
N ASP A 134 13.86 16.50 14.04
CA ASP A 134 14.21 17.14 15.31
C ASP A 134 15.13 18.31 15.00
N ARG A 135 14.64 19.53 15.21
CA ARG A 135 15.41 20.76 14.99
C ARG A 135 15.95 21.26 16.32
N LEU A 136 17.10 21.93 16.31
CA LEU A 136 17.65 22.56 17.53
C LEU A 136 16.77 23.70 18.05
N SER A 137 16.04 24.38 17.17
CA SER A 137 15.05 25.41 17.52
C SER A 137 13.95 24.88 18.44
N ASP A 138 13.56 23.62 18.26
CA ASP A 138 12.49 22.98 19.02
C ASP A 138 12.81 22.95 20.52
N ASN A 139 14.10 22.83 20.88
CA ASN A 139 14.56 22.83 22.27
C ASN A 139 14.37 24.18 22.98
N VAL A 140 14.16 25.26 22.23
CA VAL A 140 13.93 26.61 22.76
C VAL A 140 12.45 26.97 22.73
N GLU A 141 11.73 26.57 21.68
CA GLU A 141 10.31 26.90 21.50
C GLU A 141 9.38 25.99 22.33
N LEU A 142 9.64 24.68 22.37
CA LEU A 142 8.77 23.73 23.08
C LEU A 142 8.70 24.00 24.59
N PRO A 143 9.80 24.33 25.31
CA PRO A 143 9.70 24.65 26.73
C PRO A 143 8.89 25.91 27.03
N LYS A 144 8.84 26.88 26.11
CA LYS A 144 7.99 28.08 26.26
C LYS A 144 6.52 27.70 26.14
N LEU A 145 6.17 26.97 25.09
CA LEU A 145 4.81 26.45 24.88
C LEU A 145 4.36 25.52 26.01
N PHE A 146 5.27 24.70 26.55
CA PHE A 146 4.99 23.82 27.67
C PHE A 146 4.61 24.59 28.95
N ARG A 147 5.17 25.78 29.16
CA ARG A 147 4.80 26.65 30.30
C ARG A 147 3.43 27.31 30.11
N GLU A 148 3.09 27.64 28.87
CA GLU A 148 1.81 28.27 28.51
C GLU A 148 0.63 27.27 28.58
N LEU A 149 0.88 25.97 28.41
CA LEU A 149 -0.13 24.92 28.39
C LEU A 149 -0.21 24.15 29.72
N PRO A 150 -1.15 24.49 30.63
CA PRO A 150 -1.23 23.85 31.95
C PRO A 150 -1.58 22.35 31.87
N ASP A 151 -2.39 21.93 30.90
CA ASP A 151 -2.83 20.54 30.74
C ASP A 151 -1.73 19.59 30.23
N VAL A 152 -0.63 20.12 29.67
CA VAL A 152 0.49 19.31 29.17
C VAL A 152 1.43 18.88 30.31
N GLN A 153 1.37 19.55 31.46
CA GLN A 153 2.33 19.40 32.55
C GLN A 153 2.15 18.13 33.38
N GLU A 154 1.26 17.22 32.98
CA GLU A 154 1.07 15.95 33.66
C GLU A 154 2.38 15.14 33.66
N LYS A 155 3.04 15.14 34.83
CA LYS A 155 4.34 14.49 35.06
C LYS A 155 4.12 12.99 35.18
N THR A 156 4.12 12.30 34.04
CA THR A 156 4.11 10.84 34.02
C THR A 156 5.55 10.33 34.02
N LYS A 157 5.93 9.55 35.04
CA LYS A 157 7.27 8.95 35.16
C LYS A 157 7.47 7.69 34.32
N GLU A 158 6.42 7.23 33.64
CA GLU A 158 6.42 6.01 32.85
C GLU A 158 7.02 6.25 31.46
N ARG A 159 7.90 5.36 31.01
CA ARG A 159 8.30 5.31 29.59
C ARG A 159 7.13 4.75 28.76
N PRO A 160 6.89 5.26 27.54
CA PRO A 160 7.72 6.17 26.75
C PRO A 160 7.36 7.67 26.88
N PHE A 161 6.47 8.07 27.79
CA PHE A 161 5.93 9.44 27.84
C PHE A 161 6.96 10.54 28.13
N GLN A 162 8.14 10.18 28.62
CA GLN A 162 9.26 11.10 28.88
C GLN A 162 10.14 11.38 27.65
N LEU A 163 9.97 10.61 26.57
CA LEU A 163 10.81 10.76 25.38
C LEU A 163 10.55 12.11 24.69
N PRO A 164 11.57 12.76 24.10
CA PRO A 164 11.45 14.11 23.56
C PRO A 164 10.38 14.20 22.45
N TYR A 165 10.27 13.18 21.60
CA TYR A 165 9.24 13.16 20.56
C TYR A 165 7.81 13.10 21.15
N CYS A 166 7.59 12.35 22.24
CA CYS A 166 6.31 12.29 22.94
C CYS A 166 5.96 13.65 23.55
N LEU A 167 6.95 14.33 24.13
CA LEU A 167 6.75 15.66 24.71
C LEU A 167 6.42 16.68 23.62
N LYS A 168 7.16 16.65 22.49
CA LYS A 168 6.90 17.48 21.31
C LYS A 168 5.48 17.23 20.78
N SER A 169 5.13 15.98 20.47
CA SER A 169 3.83 15.64 19.90
C SER A 169 2.67 15.99 20.84
N ARG A 170 2.81 15.73 22.14
CA ARG A 170 1.82 16.10 23.16
C ARG A 170 1.61 17.62 23.21
N THR A 171 2.71 18.38 23.26
CA THR A 171 2.65 19.85 23.29
C THR A 171 1.94 20.39 22.05
N LEU A 172 2.25 19.84 20.86
CA LEU A 172 1.63 20.26 19.60
C LEU A 172 0.14 19.87 19.49
N LEU A 173 -0.24 18.69 19.98
CA LEU A 173 -1.64 18.28 20.07
C LEU A 173 -2.42 19.22 20.98
N HIS A 174 -1.90 19.52 22.18
CA HIS A 174 -2.54 20.46 23.08
C HIS A 174 -2.57 21.89 22.53
N ALA A 175 -1.53 22.33 21.83
CA ALA A 175 -1.53 23.62 21.13
C ALA A 175 -2.63 23.69 20.06
N HIS A 176 -2.88 22.58 19.34
CA HIS A 176 -3.98 22.51 18.39
C HIS A 176 -5.35 22.56 19.09
N LEU A 177 -5.54 21.77 20.16
CA LEU A 177 -6.80 21.71 20.91
C LEU A 177 -7.15 23.04 21.58
N THR A 178 -6.15 23.77 22.06
CA THR A 178 -6.31 25.13 22.65
C THR A 178 -6.34 26.24 21.60
N ARG A 179 -6.22 25.90 20.31
CA ARG A 179 -6.23 26.83 19.17
C ARG A 179 -5.14 27.91 19.26
N LEU A 180 -3.96 27.57 19.78
CA LEU A 180 -2.81 28.47 19.77
C LEU A 180 -2.33 28.69 18.33
N THR A 181 -2.37 29.95 17.90
CA THR A 181 -1.96 30.40 16.56
C THR A 181 -0.54 30.96 16.52
N THR A 182 0.11 31.13 17.68
CA THR A 182 1.42 31.77 17.84
C THR A 182 2.62 30.82 17.61
N LEU A 183 2.48 29.81 16.75
CA LEU A 183 3.56 28.87 16.45
C LEU A 183 4.48 29.37 15.33
N SER A 184 5.76 29.03 15.45
CA SER A 184 6.74 29.14 14.36
C SER A 184 6.29 28.29 13.16
N ASP A 185 6.59 28.74 11.92
CA ASP A 185 6.15 28.08 10.69
C ASP A 185 6.59 26.60 10.63
N ASP A 186 7.79 26.30 11.11
CA ASP A 186 8.32 24.94 11.16
C ASP A 186 7.58 24.04 12.15
N LEU A 187 7.20 24.59 13.30
CA LEU A 187 6.45 23.86 14.31
C LEU A 187 4.98 23.70 13.90
N ASP A 188 4.44 24.64 13.13
CA ASP A 188 3.10 24.55 12.53
C ASP A 188 3.04 23.44 11.48
N LYS A 189 4.08 23.25 10.65
CA LYS A 189 4.19 22.10 9.74
C LYS A 189 4.13 20.78 10.49
N ASP A 190 4.90 20.64 11.56
CA ASP A 190 4.93 19.42 12.37
C ASP A 190 3.58 19.18 13.07
N LYS A 191 2.96 20.24 13.60
CA LYS A 191 1.60 20.18 14.17
C LYS A 191 0.58 19.68 13.14
N ARG A 192 0.59 20.23 11.92
CA ARG A 192 -0.31 19.81 10.83
C ARG A 192 -0.13 18.34 10.48
N TYR A 193 1.11 17.84 10.44
CA TYR A 193 1.38 16.43 10.20
C TYR A 193 0.78 15.54 11.29
N ILE A 194 1.03 15.87 12.57
CA ILE A 194 0.53 15.13 13.73
C ILE A 194 -1.00 15.09 13.74
N VAL A 195 -1.63 16.26 13.56
CA VAL A 195 -3.09 16.39 13.52
C VAL A 195 -3.68 15.61 12.34
N LYS A 196 -3.06 15.64 11.16
CA LYS A 196 -3.50 14.85 10.00
C LYS A 196 -3.46 13.34 10.28
N LYS A 197 -2.49 12.86 11.07
CA LYS A 197 -2.37 11.44 11.42
C LYS A 197 -3.21 11.01 12.63
N SER A 198 -3.65 11.94 13.46
CA SER A 198 -4.39 11.65 14.69
C SER A 198 -5.70 10.88 14.48
N PRO A 199 -6.56 11.17 13.47
CA PRO A 199 -7.80 10.43 13.27
C PRO A 199 -7.58 8.93 13.03
N TYR A 200 -6.56 8.57 12.23
CA TYR A 200 -6.21 7.18 11.96
C TYR A 200 -5.73 6.46 13.23
N LEU A 201 -4.88 7.13 14.01
CA LEU A 201 -4.39 6.59 15.27
C LEU A 201 -5.49 6.41 16.32
N ILE A 202 -6.43 7.35 16.39
CA ILE A 202 -7.61 7.25 17.26
C ILE A 202 -8.50 6.10 16.83
N ASN A 203 -8.72 5.90 15.52
CA ASN A 203 -9.47 4.77 15.00
C ASN A 203 -8.86 3.43 15.45
N GLU A 204 -7.54 3.31 15.39
CA GLU A 204 -6.83 2.11 15.86
C GLU A 204 -6.96 1.92 17.37
N MET A 205 -6.91 2.99 18.18
CA MET A 205 -7.19 2.89 19.61
C MET A 205 -8.59 2.34 19.88
N ILE A 206 -9.60 2.81 19.14
CA ILE A 206 -10.98 2.34 19.25
C ILE A 206 -11.10 0.87 18.84
N ASN A 207 -10.45 0.48 17.73
CA ASN A 207 -10.42 -0.92 17.29
C ASN A 207 -9.82 -1.85 18.35
N ILE A 208 -8.72 -1.43 19.00
CA ILE A 208 -8.09 -2.19 20.08
C ILE A 208 -9.02 -2.29 21.29
N GLU A 209 -9.66 -1.20 21.71
CA GLU A 209 -10.64 -1.22 22.80
C GLU A 209 -11.80 -2.18 22.50
N ALA A 210 -12.34 -2.15 21.28
CA ALA A 210 -13.39 -3.07 20.86
C ALA A 210 -12.94 -4.54 20.95
N GLN A 211 -11.70 -4.84 20.56
CA GLN A 211 -11.11 -6.18 20.71
C GLN A 211 -10.94 -6.58 22.18
N LEU A 212 -10.49 -5.66 23.04
CA LEU A 212 -10.34 -5.91 24.48
C LEU A 212 -11.69 -6.18 25.16
N VAL A 213 -12.72 -5.41 24.80
CA VAL A 213 -14.10 -5.63 25.27
C VAL A 213 -14.61 -7.00 24.82
N ALA A 214 -14.43 -7.36 23.55
CA ALA A 214 -14.81 -8.68 23.04
C ALA A 214 -14.09 -9.83 23.78
N LEU A 215 -12.80 -9.67 24.09
CA LEU A 215 -12.04 -10.63 24.91
C LEU A 215 -12.51 -10.69 26.36
N GLY A 216 -12.96 -9.57 26.91
CA GLY A 216 -13.63 -9.48 28.21
C GLY A 216 -14.91 -10.31 28.25
N HIS A 217 -15.78 -10.13 27.25
CA HIS A 217 -17.02 -10.92 27.09
C HIS A 217 -16.75 -12.42 26.88
N ALA A 218 -15.69 -12.77 26.15
CA ALA A 218 -15.28 -14.17 25.96
C ALA A 218 -14.65 -14.81 27.22
N GLY A 219 -14.57 -14.09 28.35
CA GLY A 219 -13.98 -14.56 29.60
C GLY A 219 -12.45 -14.70 29.56
N ARG A 220 -11.80 -14.27 28.47
CA ARG A 220 -10.34 -14.33 28.27
C ARG A 220 -9.60 -13.17 28.93
N CYS A 221 -10.30 -12.10 29.30
CA CYS A 221 -9.76 -10.98 30.07
C CYS A 221 -10.59 -10.70 31.33
N LYS A 222 -10.07 -11.06 32.51
CA LYS A 222 -10.74 -10.83 33.80
C LYS A 222 -11.02 -9.36 34.13
N LYS A 223 -10.25 -8.43 33.52
CA LYS A 223 -10.28 -6.99 33.84
C LYS A 223 -11.34 -6.20 33.08
N PHE A 224 -11.84 -6.73 31.96
CA PHE A 224 -12.89 -6.12 31.12
C PHE A 224 -14.19 -6.91 31.15
N ARG A 225 -14.42 -7.63 32.26
CA ARG A 225 -15.67 -8.36 32.50
C ARG A 225 -16.68 -7.33 33.01
N PHE A 226 -17.59 -6.92 32.14
CA PHE A 226 -18.75 -6.10 32.50
C PHE A 226 -19.78 -6.93 33.27
#